data_AF-A0A940BHT9-F1
#
_entry.id   AF-A0A940BHT9-F1
#
_cell.length_a   1.000
_cell.length_b   1.000
_cell.length_c   1.000
_cell.angle_alpha   90.00
_cell.angle_beta   90.00
_cell.angle_gamma   90.00
#
_symmetry.space_group_name_H-M   'P 1'
#
loop_
_entity.id
_entity.type
_entity.pdbx_description
1 polymer ?
#
loop_
_entity_poly.entity_id
_entity_poly.type
_entity_poly.pdbx_seq_one_letter_code
_entity_poly.pdbx_strand_id
1 'polypeptide(L)'
;MAEINVYQRFFEAEFEYNDVKRRAASVWLISNSEAGQIKYEVALSFIPHEDDEDFRVSYDAYFTKTIYESSGRRSKKKEKDFLESLPGFVDGMADEVGGKVFWDRPLSDERLG
;
A
#
# COMPACT_ATOMS: atom_id res chain seq x y z
N MET A 1 -6.09 -13.93 -14.74
CA MET A 1 -5.67 -13.29 -13.47
C MET A 1 -6.69 -12.22 -13.13
N ALA A 2 -7.33 -12.29 -11.96
CA ALA A 2 -8.21 -11.22 -11.49
C ALA A 2 -7.51 -10.52 -10.33
N GLU A 3 -6.93 -9.36 -10.62
CA GLU A 3 -6.32 -8.46 -9.64
C GLU A 3 -7.37 -7.43 -9.20
N ILE A 4 -7.50 -7.24 -7.90
CA ILE A 4 -8.47 -6.31 -7.31
C ILE A 4 -7.78 -5.50 -6.23
N ASN A 5 -7.88 -4.17 -6.35
CA ASN A 5 -7.44 -3.23 -5.33
C ASN A 5 -8.50 -3.17 -4.23
N VAL A 6 -8.30 -3.97 -3.19
CA VAL A 6 -9.18 -4.04 -2.02
C VAL A 6 -9.19 -2.69 -1.29
N TYR A 7 -8.04 -2.03 -1.24
CA TYR A 7 -7.86 -0.74 -0.63
C TYR A 7 -6.80 0.08 -1.36
N GLN A 8 -7.06 1.37 -1.47
CA GLN A 8 -6.08 2.36 -1.86
C GLN A 8 -6.30 3.67 -1.11
N ARG A 9 -5.23 4.25 -0.59
CA ARG A 9 -5.25 5.63 -0.08
C ARG A 9 -3.86 6.28 -0.15
N PHE A 10 -3.83 7.60 -0.31
CA PHE A 10 -2.63 8.39 -0.22
C PHE A 10 -2.53 9.06 1.15
N PHE A 11 -1.33 9.08 1.72
CA PHE A 11 -1.01 9.67 3.01
C PHE A 11 0.20 10.60 2.87
N GLU A 12 0.30 11.59 3.75
CA GLU A 12 1.57 12.27 3.97
C GLU A 12 2.59 11.24 4.46
N ALA A 13 3.84 11.39 4.04
CA ALA A 13 4.93 10.48 4.36
C ALA A 13 6.26 11.23 4.42
N GLU A 14 7.27 10.59 4.98
CA GLU A 14 8.65 11.08 4.95
C GLU A 14 9.55 9.95 4.49
N PHE A 15 10.19 10.11 3.35
CA PHE A 15 11.23 9.21 2.87
C PHE A 15 12.18 9.96 1.95
N GLU A 16 13.46 9.61 1.95
CA GLU A 16 14.46 10.18 1.06
C GLU A 16 15.18 9.06 0.32
N TYR A 17 15.20 9.14 -1.00
CA TYR A 17 15.88 8.16 -1.83
C TYR A 17 16.45 8.81 -3.07
N ASN A 18 17.74 8.59 -3.32
CA ASN A 18 18.54 9.25 -4.37
C ASN A 18 18.44 10.79 -4.32
N ASP A 19 18.62 11.39 -3.13
CA ASP A 19 18.55 12.85 -2.87
C ASP A 19 17.18 13.49 -3.19
N VAL A 20 16.15 12.68 -3.44
CA VAL A 20 14.78 13.13 -3.67
C VAL A 20 13.94 12.84 -2.42
N LYS A 21 13.44 13.92 -1.82
CA LYS A 21 12.49 13.86 -0.72
C LYS A 21 11.12 13.47 -1.24
N ARG A 22 10.52 12.50 -0.57
CA ARG A 22 9.20 11.95 -0.87
C ARG A 22 8.27 12.23 0.29
N ARG A 23 7.27 13.07 0.03
CA ARG A 23 6.35 13.61 1.04
C ARG A 23 5.00 12.94 1.05
N ALA A 24 4.75 12.01 0.13
CA ALA A 24 3.53 11.21 0.12
C ALA A 24 3.85 9.72 0.01
N ALA A 25 2.93 8.91 0.51
CA ALA A 25 2.92 7.46 0.33
C ALA A 25 1.58 7.02 -0.24
N SER A 26 1.61 6.19 -1.28
CA SER A 26 0.45 5.45 -1.74
C SER A 26 0.46 4.07 -1.09
N VAL A 27 -0.61 3.74 -0.38
CA VAL A 27 -0.80 2.47 0.32
C VAL A 27 -1.87 1.67 -0.40
N TRP A 28 -1.57 0.42 -0.71
CA TRP A 28 -2.50 -0.51 -1.34
C TRP A 28 -2.61 -1.83 -0.60
N LEU A 29 -3.82 -2.39 -0.60
CA LEU A 29 -4.06 -3.81 -0.37
C LEU A 29 -4.61 -4.42 -1.65
N ILE A 30 -3.86 -5.34 -2.23
CA ILE A 30 -4.15 -5.96 -3.53
C ILE A 30 -4.47 -7.43 -3.30
N SER A 31 -5.58 -7.89 -3.88
CA SER A 31 -5.92 -9.31 -3.94
C SER A 31 -5.72 -9.82 -5.35
N ASN A 32 -4.90 -10.86 -5.51
CA ASN A 32 -4.75 -11.57 -6.77
C ASN A 32 -5.35 -12.96 -6.63
N SER A 33 -6.15 -13.36 -7.63
CA SER A 33 -6.63 -14.73 -7.76
C SER A 33 -6.19 -15.32 -9.11
N GLU A 34 -5.41 -16.39 -9.02
CA GLU A 34 -4.89 -17.13 -10.16
C GLU A 34 -4.95 -18.63 -9.87
N ALA A 35 -5.44 -19.42 -10.83
CA ALA A 35 -5.49 -20.88 -10.77
C ALA A 35 -6.11 -21.49 -9.48
N GLY A 36 -7.04 -20.79 -8.83
CA GLY A 36 -7.68 -21.23 -7.57
C GLY A 36 -6.84 -20.98 -6.31
N GLN A 37 -5.73 -20.26 -6.44
CA GLN A 37 -4.98 -19.67 -5.34
C GLN A 37 -5.37 -18.21 -5.18
N ILE A 38 -5.38 -17.77 -3.94
CA ILE A 38 -5.57 -16.39 -3.56
C ILE A 38 -4.33 -15.88 -2.85
N LYS A 39 -3.91 -14.69 -3.26
CA LYS A 39 -2.80 -13.94 -2.69
C LYS A 39 -3.29 -12.56 -2.25
N TYR A 40 -2.91 -12.13 -1.06
CA TYR A 40 -3.04 -10.74 -0.62
C TYR A 40 -1.67 -10.13 -0.46
N GLU A 41 -1.49 -8.96 -1.08
CA GLU A 41 -0.24 -8.22 -1.10
C GLU A 41 -0.50 -6.81 -0.61
N VAL A 42 0.36 -6.34 0.29
CA VAL A 42 0.43 -4.94 0.66
C VAL A 42 1.47 -4.30 -0.23
N ALA A 43 1.14 -3.14 -0.80
CA ALA A 43 2.10 -2.35 -1.56
C ALA A 43 2.18 -0.94 -1.01
N LEU A 44 3.40 -0.40 -1.02
CA LEU A 44 3.76 0.93 -0.52
C LEU A 44 4.62 1.62 -1.57
N SER A 45 4.21 2.79 -2.04
CA SER A 45 5.02 3.64 -2.92
C SER A 45 5.23 4.99 -2.29
N PHE A 46 6.49 5.40 -2.12
CA PHE A 46 6.80 6.77 -1.73
C PHE A 46 6.93 7.67 -2.96
N ILE A 47 6.34 8.86 -2.89
CA ILE A 47 6.18 9.79 -4.00
C ILE A 47 6.76 11.15 -3.59
N PRO A 48 7.52 11.85 -4.47
CA PRO A 48 8.06 13.18 -4.22
C PRO A 48 7.02 14.15 -3.64
N HIS A 49 5.86 14.20 -4.30
CA HIS A 49 4.70 15.02 -3.95
C HIS A 49 5.10 16.47 -3.67
N GLU A 50 5.42 17.18 -4.75
CA GLU A 50 5.87 18.58 -4.70
C GLU A 50 4.71 19.59 -4.73
N ASP A 51 3.51 19.15 -5.12
CA ASP A 51 2.27 19.94 -5.24
C ASP A 51 1.05 19.07 -4.88
N ASP A 52 -0.03 19.69 -4.44
CA ASP A 52 -1.29 19.05 -3.99
C ASP A 52 -1.97 18.23 -5.11
N GLU A 53 -1.61 18.47 -6.38
CA GLU A 53 -2.08 17.69 -7.54
C GLU A 53 -1.16 16.51 -7.92
N ASP A 54 0.02 16.39 -7.30
CA ASP A 54 1.05 15.43 -7.71
C ASP A 54 0.86 14.05 -7.07
N PHE A 55 -0.09 13.28 -7.59
CA PHE A 55 -0.31 11.87 -7.22
C PHE A 55 0.41 10.89 -8.15
N ARG A 56 1.53 11.28 -8.76
CA ARG A 56 2.29 10.41 -9.66
C ARG A 56 2.90 9.25 -8.88
N VAL A 57 2.50 8.02 -9.19
CA VAL A 57 3.13 6.82 -8.62
C VAL A 57 4.54 6.71 -9.19
N SER A 58 5.56 6.79 -8.32
CA SER A 58 6.95 6.50 -8.69
C SER A 58 7.24 5.01 -8.43
N TYR A 59 7.77 4.33 -9.45
CA TYR A 59 8.22 2.95 -9.32
C TYR A 59 9.59 2.82 -8.65
N ASP A 60 10.30 3.93 -8.44
CA ASP A 60 11.66 3.94 -7.92
C ASP A 60 11.72 3.63 -6.41
N ALA A 61 10.61 3.90 -5.70
CA ALA A 61 10.45 3.65 -4.26
C ALA A 61 9.17 2.83 -4.00
N TYR A 62 8.99 1.74 -4.75
CA TYR A 62 7.86 0.83 -4.67
C TYR A 62 8.26 -0.46 -3.95
N PHE A 63 7.51 -0.79 -2.90
CA PHE A 63 7.74 -1.94 -2.04
C PHE A 63 6.48 -2.78 -1.96
N THR A 64 6.63 -4.09 -1.97
CA THR A 64 5.50 -5.02 -1.85
C THR A 64 5.83 -6.14 -0.88
N LYS A 65 4.79 -6.63 -0.20
CA LYS A 65 4.88 -7.74 0.73
C LYS A 65 3.64 -8.61 0.63
N THR A 66 3.84 -9.88 0.34
CA THR A 66 2.78 -10.87 0.43
C THR A 66 2.47 -11.15 1.90
N ILE A 67 1.25 -10.85 2.32
CA ILE A 67 0.80 -11.05 3.72
C ILE A 67 -0.02 -12.33 3.89
N TYR A 68 -0.54 -12.89 2.79
CA TYR A 68 -1.29 -14.12 2.82
C TYR A 68 -1.31 -14.80 1.45
N GLU A 69 -1.20 -16.13 1.47
CA GLU A 69 -1.37 -16.97 0.29
C GLU A 69 -2.09 -18.27 0.69
N SER A 70 -3.08 -18.70 -0.08
CA SER A 70 -3.82 -19.92 0.19
C SER A 70 -4.61 -20.41 -1.01
N SER A 71 -4.93 -21.69 -1.06
CA SER A 71 -5.88 -22.25 -2.01
C SER A 71 -7.32 -21.90 -1.59
N GLY A 72 -8.13 -21.40 -2.51
CA GLY A 72 -9.55 -21.16 -2.26
C GLY A 72 -10.07 -19.85 -2.83
N ARG A 73 -11.11 -19.31 -2.19
CA ARG A 73 -11.82 -18.08 -2.60
C ARG A 73 -11.51 -16.92 -1.65
N ARG A 74 -11.70 -15.69 -2.17
CA ARG A 74 -11.71 -14.46 -1.37
C ARG A 74 -12.71 -14.56 -0.21
N SER A 75 -12.33 -14.00 0.93
CA SER A 75 -13.20 -13.90 2.11
C SER A 75 -13.24 -12.45 2.57
N LYS A 76 -14.43 -11.85 2.54
CA LYS A 76 -14.65 -10.48 3.04
C LYS A 76 -14.29 -10.33 4.51
N LYS A 77 -14.42 -11.41 5.30
CA LYS A 77 -13.99 -11.41 6.71
C LYS A 77 -12.48 -11.23 6.81
N LYS A 78 -11.71 -12.00 6.03
CA LYS A 78 -10.23 -11.89 6.02
C LYS A 78 -9.77 -10.54 5.50
N GLU A 79 -10.43 -10.00 4.49
CA GLU A 79 -10.13 -8.65 3.98
C GLU A 79 -10.26 -7.61 5.06
N LYS A 80 -11.33 -7.65 5.86
CA LYS A 80 -11.49 -6.77 7.00
C LYS A 80 -10.35 -6.93 8.01
N ASP A 81 -9.99 -8.16 8.36
CA ASP A 81 -8.89 -8.44 9.30
C ASP A 81 -7.54 -7.89 8.75
N PHE A 82 -7.31 -8.00 7.44
CA PHE A 82 -6.13 -7.45 6.77
C PHE A 82 -6.14 -5.92 6.70
N LEU A 83 -7.29 -5.29 6.50
CA LEU A 83 -7.42 -3.83 6.53
C LEU A 83 -7.14 -3.28 7.93
N GLU A 84 -7.63 -3.93 8.98
CA GLU A 84 -7.34 -3.55 10.37
C GLU A 84 -5.84 -3.71 10.70
N SER A 85 -5.17 -4.69 10.10
CA SER A 85 -3.74 -4.94 10.29
C SER A 85 -2.83 -4.19 9.31
N LEU A 86 -3.41 -3.50 8.32
CA LEU A 86 -2.69 -2.86 7.22
C LEU A 86 -1.64 -1.85 7.69
N PRO A 87 -1.93 -0.96 8.67
CA PRO A 87 -0.93 -0.02 9.15
C PRO A 87 0.33 -0.70 9.67
N GLY A 88 0.19 -1.80 10.43
CA GLY A 88 1.34 -2.52 10.96
C GLY A 88 2.22 -3.16 9.89
N PHE A 89 1.63 -3.65 8.79
CA PHE A 89 2.41 -4.17 7.66
C PHE A 89 3.15 -3.06 6.92
N VAL A 90 2.49 -1.93 6.71
CA VAL A 90 3.05 -0.78 6.00
C VAL A 90 4.13 -0.10 6.82
N ASP A 91 3.91 0.14 8.12
CA ASP A 91 4.90 0.71 9.02
C ASP A 91 6.14 -0.17 9.10
N GLY A 92 5.98 -1.50 9.16
CA GLY A 92 7.10 -2.42 9.08
C GLY A 92 7.90 -2.30 7.78
N MET A 93 7.23 -2.14 6.62
CA MET A 93 7.92 -1.91 5.34
C MET A 93 8.59 -0.53 5.27
N ALA A 94 7.94 0.50 5.82
CA ALA A 94 8.48 1.85 5.87
C ALA A 94 9.74 1.90 6.75
N ASP A 95 9.69 1.29 7.93
CA ASP A 95 10.82 1.19 8.86
C ASP A 95 12.02 0.45 8.24
N GLU A 96 11.78 -0.63 7.48
CA GLU A 96 12.84 -1.39 6.78
C GLU A 96 13.65 -0.51 5.81
N VAL A 97 13.03 0.52 5.24
CA VAL A 97 13.67 1.45 4.30
C VAL A 97 14.01 2.80 4.92
N GLY A 98 13.70 3.02 6.20
CA GLY A 98 13.90 4.30 6.89
C GLY A 98 12.92 5.39 6.47
N GLY A 99 11.75 5.01 5.95
CA GLY A 99 10.64 5.90 5.66
C GLY A 99 9.59 5.92 6.78
N LYS A 100 8.60 6.81 6.66
CA LYS A 100 7.50 6.96 7.62
C LYS A 100 6.21 7.35 6.91
N VAL A 101 5.08 6.80 7.35
CA VAL A 101 3.74 7.15 6.86
C VAL A 101 2.93 7.80 7.98
N PHE A 102 2.24 8.91 7.70
CA PHE A 102 1.42 9.65 8.66
C PHE A 102 -0.07 9.31 8.47
N TRP A 103 -0.54 8.31 9.20
CA TRP A 103 -1.92 7.78 9.11
C TRP A 103 -3.01 8.78 9.48
N ASP A 104 -2.68 9.78 10.31
CA ASP A 104 -3.56 10.88 10.71
C ASP A 104 -3.68 11.97 9.64
N ARG A 105 -2.88 11.90 8.56
CA ARG A 105 -2.80 12.91 7.50
C ARG A 105 -3.03 12.31 6.11
N PRO A 106 -4.28 11.90 5.81
CA PRO A 106 -4.60 11.40 4.48
C PRO A 106 -4.61 12.55 3.45
N LEU A 107 -4.01 12.30 2.29
CA LEU A 107 -3.99 13.21 1.14
C LEU A 107 -5.11 12.91 0.14
N SER A 108 -5.76 11.74 0.26
CA SER A 108 -6.90 11.37 -0.56
C SER A 108 -8.01 10.72 0.25
N ASP A 109 -9.19 10.67 -0.36
CA ASP A 109 -10.25 9.77 0.08
C ASP A 109 -9.80 8.31 -0.04
N GLU A 110 -10.36 7.49 0.84
CA GLU A 110 -10.20 6.04 0.80
C GLU A 110 -10.95 5.47 -0.40
N ARG A 111 -10.31 4.54 -1.12
CA ARG A 111 -10.92 3.77 -2.19
C ARG A 111 -10.93 2.29 -1.81
N LEU A 112 -12.10 1.66 -1.88
CA LEU A 112 -12.31 0.24 -1.59
C LEU A 112 -12.81 -0.49 -2.84
N GLY A 113 -12.38 -1.74 -3.06
CA GLY A 113 -12.69 -2.58 -4.23
C GLY A 113 -13.02 -4.05 -3.95
#